data_AF-A0A963ZAB7-F1
#
_entry.id   AF-A0A963ZAB7-F1
#
_cell.length_a   1.000
_cell.length_b   1.000
_cell.length_c   1.000
_cell.angle_alpha   90.00
_cell.angle_beta   90.00
_cell.angle_gamma   90.00
#
_symmetry.space_group_name_H-M   'P 1'
#
loop_
_entity.id
_entity.type
_entity.pdbx_description
1 polymer ?
#
loop_
_entity_poly.entity_id
_entity_poly.type
_entity_poly.pdbx_seq_one_letter_code
_entity_poly.pdbx_strand_id
1 'polypeptide(L)'
;MKKVECGFSHLEMLVVVALVGILATLAIPDFRDFKKLAHNSAAQSDYVNIRSAMLADRNNQNQKHSYLIYHKSGPSKLPVPFNSISLSQGVELNYAYKVDFNLGLFDFDITLIQLRHRQGSKIFRYLDINGNVNERVINL
;
A
#
# COMPACT_ATOMS: atom_id res chain seq x y z
N MET A 1 -31.04 59.81 -18.56
CA MET A 1 -31.19 58.37 -18.27
C MET A 1 -30.61 58.11 -16.88
N LYS A 2 -31.44 57.83 -15.87
CA LYS A 2 -30.95 57.60 -14.49
C LYS A 2 -30.36 56.20 -14.40
N LYS A 3 -29.06 56.13 -14.10
CA LYS A 3 -28.34 54.88 -13.82
C LYS A 3 -28.74 54.44 -12.40
N VAL A 4 -29.43 53.31 -12.28
CA VAL A 4 -29.73 52.71 -10.96
C VAL A 4 -28.42 52.12 -10.47
N GLU A 5 -27.83 52.71 -9.45
CA GLU A 5 -26.69 52.10 -8.76
C GLU A 5 -27.22 51.00 -7.85
N CYS A 6 -27.07 49.75 -8.30
CA CYS A 6 -27.33 48.57 -7.48
C CYS A 6 -26.20 48.42 -6.46
N GLY A 7 -26.31 49.11 -5.33
CA GLY A 7 -25.46 48.93 -4.16
C GLY A 7 -25.85 47.68 -3.39
N PHE A 8 -24.87 46.82 -3.10
CA PHE A 8 -25.03 45.61 -2.29
C PHE A 8 -25.48 45.97 -0.86
N SER A 9 -26.46 45.24 -0.31
CA SER A 9 -26.92 45.49 1.06
C SER A 9 -25.91 44.97 2.09
N HIS A 10 -25.70 45.72 3.18
CA HIS A 10 -24.88 45.25 4.29
C HIS A 10 -25.45 43.96 4.92
N LEU A 11 -26.77 43.77 4.82
CA LEU A 11 -27.46 42.57 5.28
C LEU A 11 -27.18 41.37 4.36
N GLU A 12 -27.03 41.57 3.06
CA GLU A 12 -26.68 40.47 2.13
C GLU A 12 -25.29 39.92 2.47
N MET A 13 -24.34 40.79 2.81
CA MET A 13 -22.99 40.36 3.18
C MET A 13 -23.00 39.57 4.49
N LEU A 14 -23.77 40.02 5.49
CA LEU A 14 -23.91 39.34 6.79
C LEU A 14 -24.49 37.93 6.66
N VAL A 15 -25.55 37.77 5.86
CA VAL A 15 -26.17 36.45 5.65
C VAL A 15 -25.22 35.52 4.89
N VAL A 16 -24.51 36.01 3.89
CA VAL A 16 -23.52 35.21 3.15
C VAL A 16 -22.39 34.73 4.07
N VAL A 17 -21.82 35.62 4.90
CA VAL A 17 -20.74 35.25 5.82
C VAL A 17 -21.23 34.25 6.88
N ALA A 18 -22.44 34.45 7.41
CA ALA A 18 -23.04 33.53 8.37
C ALA A 18 -23.26 32.12 7.76
N LEU A 19 -23.77 32.05 6.53
CA LEU A 19 -23.98 30.78 5.82
C LEU A 19 -22.65 30.10 5.47
N VAL A 20 -21.66 30.84 4.97
CA VAL A 20 -20.32 30.30 4.67
C VAL A 20 -19.64 29.78 5.94
N GLY A 21 -19.82 30.44 7.09
CA GLY A 21 -19.28 29.99 8.39
C GLY A 21 -19.88 28.66 8.85
N ILE A 22 -21.19 28.46 8.68
CA ILE A 22 -21.86 27.18 9.01
C ILE A 22 -21.38 26.07 8.07
N LEU A 23 -21.34 26.34 6.76
CA LEU A 23 -20.89 25.37 5.75
C LEU A 23 -19.43 24.96 5.95
N ALA A 24 -18.55 25.91 6.27
CA ALA A 24 -17.14 25.64 6.54
C ALA A 24 -16.93 24.73 7.76
N THR A 25 -17.79 24.84 8.78
CA THR A 25 -17.72 24.01 9.99
C THR A 25 -18.10 22.56 9.70
N LEU A 26 -19.11 22.33 8.86
CA LEU A 26 -19.55 20.98 8.48
C LEU A 26 -18.61 20.29 7.47
N ALA A 27 -17.82 21.09 6.74
CA ALA A 27 -16.98 20.62 5.64
C ALA A 27 -15.58 20.14 6.09
N ILE A 28 -15.36 19.78 7.35
CA ILE A 28 -14.08 19.22 7.82
C ILE A 28 -14.16 17.69 7.81
N PRO A 29 -13.87 17.00 6.70
CA PRO A 29 -13.72 15.55 6.71
C PRO A 29 -12.46 15.17 7.50
N ASP A 30 -12.51 14.05 8.24
CA ASP A 30 -11.33 13.49 8.88
C ASP A 30 -10.37 12.92 7.83
N PHE A 31 -9.49 13.79 7.35
CA PHE A 31 -8.53 13.50 6.31
C PHE A 31 -7.49 12.43 6.73
N ARG A 32 -7.35 12.17 8.04
CA ARG A 32 -6.31 11.27 8.56
C ARG A 32 -6.60 9.82 8.16
N ASP A 33 -7.84 9.39 8.25
CA ASP A 33 -8.21 8.00 7.94
C ASP A 33 -8.25 7.75 6.43
N PHE A 34 -8.67 8.73 5.63
CA PHE A 34 -8.55 8.66 4.18
C PHE A 34 -7.10 8.51 3.72
N LYS A 35 -6.16 9.25 4.34
CA LYS A 35 -4.73 9.05 4.06
C LYS A 35 -4.27 7.65 4.41
N LYS A 36 -4.62 7.13 5.60
CA LYS A 36 -4.25 5.76 5.99
C LYS A 36 -4.78 4.73 5.01
N LEU A 37 -6.01 4.90 4.51
CA LEU A 37 -6.59 4.04 3.49
C LEU A 37 -5.82 4.10 2.18
N ALA A 38 -5.47 5.30 1.70
CA ALA A 38 -4.64 5.48 0.51
C ALA A 38 -3.25 4.83 0.67
N HIS A 39 -2.61 5.02 1.83
CA HIS A 39 -1.35 4.38 2.19
C HIS A 39 -1.44 2.85 2.22
N ASN A 40 -2.52 2.29 2.78
CA ASN A 40 -2.77 0.87 2.77
C ASN A 40 -2.99 0.34 1.35
N SER A 41 -3.64 1.10 0.48
CA SER A 41 -3.85 0.76 -0.94
C SER A 41 -2.52 0.71 -1.71
N ALA A 42 -1.62 1.68 -1.48
CA ALA A 42 -0.28 1.67 -2.06
C ALA A 42 0.51 0.42 -1.64
N ALA A 43 0.52 0.10 -0.34
CA ALA A 43 1.14 -1.13 0.15
C ALA A 43 0.49 -2.40 -0.42
N GLN A 44 -0.84 -2.43 -0.56
CA GLN A 44 -1.54 -3.56 -1.13
C GLN A 44 -1.15 -3.79 -2.61
N SER A 45 -1.03 -2.72 -3.40
CA SER A 45 -0.64 -2.81 -4.80
C SER A 45 0.78 -3.37 -4.95
N ASP A 46 1.74 -2.82 -4.21
CA ASP A 46 3.12 -3.33 -4.21
C ASP A 46 3.19 -4.79 -3.74
N TYR A 47 2.43 -5.14 -2.70
CA TYR A 47 2.36 -6.50 -2.19
C TYR A 47 1.86 -7.50 -3.25
N VAL A 48 0.80 -7.16 -3.99
CA VAL A 48 0.28 -7.99 -5.09
C VAL A 48 1.32 -8.13 -6.20
N ASN A 49 2.02 -7.05 -6.55
CA ASN A 49 3.07 -7.08 -7.59
C ASN A 49 4.22 -8.02 -7.19
N ILE A 50 4.69 -7.92 -5.94
CA ILE A 50 5.73 -8.79 -5.39
C ILE A 50 5.27 -10.25 -5.36
N ARG A 51 4.08 -10.51 -4.81
CA ARG A 51 3.48 -11.84 -4.74
C ARG A 51 3.38 -12.48 -6.12
N SER A 52 2.86 -11.75 -7.11
CA SER A 52 2.75 -12.25 -8.48
C SER A 52 4.10 -12.59 -9.10
N ALA A 53 5.12 -11.77 -8.88
CA ALA A 53 6.46 -12.06 -9.39
C ALA A 53 7.08 -13.30 -8.72
N MET A 54 6.85 -13.50 -7.43
CA MET A 54 7.33 -14.69 -6.71
C MET A 54 6.60 -15.97 -7.18
N LEU A 55 5.30 -15.87 -7.44
CA LEU A 55 4.54 -16.98 -8.03
C LEU A 55 5.02 -17.29 -9.45
N ALA A 56 5.35 -16.27 -10.25
CA ALA A 56 5.93 -16.47 -11.57
C ALA A 56 7.31 -17.17 -11.50
N ASP A 57 8.18 -16.76 -10.57
CA ASP A 57 9.47 -17.44 -10.32
C ASP A 57 9.27 -18.90 -9.88
N ARG A 58 8.28 -19.17 -9.01
CA ARG A 58 7.95 -20.54 -8.59
C ARG A 58 7.52 -21.43 -9.74
N ASN A 59 6.72 -20.91 -10.68
CA ASN A 59 6.26 -21.66 -11.84
C ASN A 59 7.37 -21.91 -12.87
N ASN A 60 8.47 -21.16 -12.81
CA ASN A 60 9.62 -21.35 -13.67
C ASN A 60 10.49 -22.51 -13.14
N GLN A 61 10.24 -23.72 -13.65
CA GLN A 61 10.92 -24.94 -13.20
C GLN A 61 12.44 -24.96 -13.47
N ASN A 62 12.93 -24.15 -14.42
CA ASN A 62 14.34 -24.17 -14.82
C ASN A 62 15.23 -23.26 -13.97
N GLN A 63 14.65 -22.31 -13.23
CA GLN A 63 15.39 -21.30 -12.47
C GLN A 63 14.63 -20.97 -11.18
N LYS A 64 14.54 -21.93 -10.26
CA LYS A 64 14.02 -21.66 -8.91
C LYS A 64 15.09 -20.91 -8.11
N HIS A 65 14.84 -19.62 -7.86
CA HIS A 65 15.75 -18.82 -7.06
C HIS A 65 15.36 -18.86 -5.58
N SER A 66 16.30 -19.25 -4.72
CA SER A 66 16.23 -18.91 -3.30
C SER A 66 16.72 -17.47 -3.11
N TYR A 67 15.98 -16.66 -2.36
CA TYR A 67 16.32 -15.26 -2.11
C TYR A 67 16.01 -14.87 -0.68
N LEU A 68 16.77 -13.91 -0.17
CA LEU A 68 16.61 -13.31 1.16
C LEU A 68 16.66 -11.79 1.01
N ILE A 69 15.52 -11.15 1.19
CA ILE A 69 15.39 -9.69 1.19
C ILE A 69 14.95 -9.28 2.58
N TYR A 70 15.84 -8.60 3.28
CA TYR A 70 15.54 -7.98 4.57
C TYR A 70 15.37 -6.49 4.38
N HIS A 71 14.33 -5.95 5.02
CA HIS A 71 14.08 -4.52 5.19
C HIS A 71 14.41 -3.65 3.96
N LYS A 72 13.46 -3.50 3.05
CA LYS A 72 13.52 -2.53 1.96
C LYS A 72 12.41 -1.50 2.09
N SER A 73 12.76 -0.23 1.91
CA SER A 73 11.82 0.88 1.96
C SER A 73 11.80 1.61 0.62
N GLY A 74 10.62 1.99 0.15
CA GLY A 74 10.44 2.72 -1.09
C GLY A 74 10.67 4.24 -0.93
N PRO A 75 10.96 4.95 -2.03
CA PRO A 75 11.00 4.46 -3.40
C PRO A 75 12.33 3.76 -3.72
N SER A 76 12.28 2.45 -3.99
CA SER A 76 13.46 1.67 -4.34
C SER A 76 13.07 0.43 -5.14
N LYS A 77 13.95 0.02 -6.05
CA LYS A 77 13.80 -1.26 -6.75
C LYS A 77 14.18 -2.41 -5.83
N LEU A 78 13.49 -3.53 -5.98
CA LEU A 78 13.89 -4.74 -5.27
C LEU A 78 15.21 -5.28 -5.82
N PRO A 79 15.99 -6.00 -5.00
CA PRO A 79 17.16 -6.73 -5.47
C PRO A 79 16.79 -7.80 -6.50
N VAL A 80 17.79 -8.30 -7.22
CA VAL A 80 17.62 -9.50 -8.06
C VAL A 80 17.08 -10.67 -7.22
N PRO A 81 16.16 -11.51 -7.75
CA PRO A 81 15.70 -11.55 -9.14
C PRO A 81 14.62 -10.53 -9.52
N PHE A 82 14.13 -9.70 -8.58
CA PHE A 82 12.94 -8.86 -8.77
C PHE A 82 13.22 -7.37 -9.10
N ASN A 83 14.31 -7.05 -9.81
CA ASN A 83 14.69 -5.65 -10.07
C ASN A 83 13.64 -4.85 -10.86
N SER A 84 12.78 -5.53 -11.62
CA SER A 84 11.67 -4.92 -12.34
C SER A 84 10.58 -4.35 -11.44
N ILE A 85 10.56 -4.72 -10.16
CA ILE A 85 9.57 -4.28 -9.17
C ILE A 85 10.16 -3.14 -8.34
N SER A 86 9.42 -2.03 -8.25
CA SER A 86 9.71 -0.91 -7.36
C SER A 86 8.72 -0.86 -6.21
N LEU A 87 9.22 -0.59 -5.02
CA LEU A 87 8.40 -0.20 -3.87
C LEU A 87 7.99 1.26 -4.01
N SER A 88 6.72 1.53 -3.77
CA SER A 88 6.11 2.85 -3.69
C SER A 88 6.61 3.61 -2.45
N GLN A 89 6.53 4.94 -2.49
CA GLN A 89 6.99 5.78 -1.39
C GLN A 89 6.31 5.41 -0.06
N GLY A 90 7.11 5.21 0.99
CA GLY A 90 6.60 4.88 2.32
C GLY A 90 6.16 3.43 2.50
N VAL A 91 6.24 2.60 1.46
CA VAL A 91 6.06 1.16 1.57
C VAL A 91 7.35 0.52 2.07
N GLU A 92 7.22 -0.35 3.07
CA GLU A 92 8.29 -1.06 3.73
C GLU A 92 8.04 -2.57 3.58
N LEU A 93 8.93 -3.24 2.85
CA LEU A 93 9.05 -4.68 2.82
C LEU A 93 9.92 -5.10 4.00
N ASN A 94 9.31 -5.65 5.05
CA ASN A 94 10.01 -6.12 6.25
C ASN A 94 10.91 -7.32 5.93
N TYR A 95 10.34 -8.30 5.25
CA TYR A 95 11.05 -9.48 4.80
C TYR A 95 10.38 -10.05 3.54
N ALA A 96 11.19 -10.58 2.65
CA ALA A 96 10.77 -11.53 1.63
C ALA A 96 11.82 -12.61 1.50
N TYR A 97 11.44 -13.86 1.68
CA TYR A 97 12.36 -14.97 1.51
C TYR A 97 11.71 -16.17 0.86
N LYS A 98 12.51 -16.89 0.07
CA LYS A 98 12.18 -18.21 -0.48
C LYS A 98 13.38 -19.11 -0.28
N VAL A 99 13.13 -20.30 0.26
CA VAL A 99 14.15 -21.33 0.43
C VAL A 99 13.56 -22.66 -0.01
N ASP A 100 14.29 -23.34 -0.89
CA ASP A 100 13.99 -24.69 -1.35
C ASP A 100 15.00 -25.66 -0.71
N PHE A 101 14.51 -26.72 -0.06
CA PHE A 101 15.31 -27.79 0.51
C PHE A 101 15.02 -29.09 -0.23
N ASN A 102 16.04 -29.69 -0.84
CA ASN A 102 15.98 -31.02 -1.44
C ASN A 102 16.74 -32.00 -0.54
N LEU A 103 16.02 -32.95 0.05
CA LEU A 103 16.59 -33.98 0.93
C LEU A 103 16.57 -35.37 0.28
N GLY A 104 16.49 -35.45 -1.06
CA GLY A 104 16.49 -36.69 -1.85
C GLY A 104 15.23 -37.55 -1.73
N LEU A 105 14.62 -37.63 -0.55
CA LEU A 105 13.36 -38.33 -0.28
C LEU A 105 12.15 -37.38 -0.19
N PHE A 106 12.41 -36.11 0.12
CA PHE A 106 11.37 -35.09 0.25
C PHE A 106 11.93 -33.74 -0.23
N ASP A 107 11.12 -33.04 -1.03
CA ASP A 107 11.32 -31.65 -1.36
C ASP A 107 10.44 -30.78 -0.46
N PHE A 108 11.00 -29.68 0.02
CA PHE A 108 10.32 -28.77 0.91
C PHE A 108 10.68 -27.33 0.57
N ASP A 109 9.68 -26.53 0.20
CA ASP A 109 9.85 -25.10 -0.02
C ASP A 109 9.11 -24.27 1.03
N ILE A 110 9.73 -23.16 1.43
CA ILE A 110 9.13 -22.13 2.27
C ILE A 110 9.24 -20.80 1.54
N THR A 111 8.13 -20.08 1.39
CA THR A 111 8.10 -18.70 0.90
C THR A 111 7.39 -17.78 1.89
N LEU A 112 8.01 -16.66 2.25
CA LEU A 112 7.41 -15.66 3.12
C LEU A 112 7.57 -14.25 2.57
N ILE A 113 6.55 -13.44 2.83
CA ILE A 113 6.55 -12.01 2.50
C ILE A 113 5.88 -11.28 3.65
N GLN A 114 6.43 -10.15 4.06
CA GLN A 114 5.72 -9.19 4.90
C GLN A 114 5.99 -7.77 4.43
N LEU A 115 4.91 -7.06 4.15
CA LEU A 115 4.95 -5.70 3.63
C LEU A 115 3.92 -4.84 4.36
N ARG A 116 4.27 -3.58 4.60
CA ARG A 116 3.38 -2.57 5.20
C ARG A 116 3.64 -1.21 4.58
N HIS A 117 2.72 -0.28 4.78
CA HIS A 117 3.05 1.13 4.64
C HIS A 117 3.48 1.70 6.00
N ARG A 118 4.51 2.55 6.05
CA ARG A 118 5.01 3.17 7.28
C ARG A 118 3.91 3.90 8.06
N GLN A 119 3.11 4.66 7.34
CA GLN A 119 1.95 5.43 7.83
C GLN A 119 0.61 4.69 7.66
N GLY A 120 0.64 3.44 7.18
CA GLY A 120 -0.56 2.62 7.04
C GLY A 120 -0.93 1.95 8.36
N SER A 121 -2.14 1.36 8.37
CA SER A 121 -2.66 0.59 9.51
C SER A 121 -2.72 -0.91 9.23
N LYS A 122 -2.20 -1.38 8.10
CA LYS A 122 -2.26 -2.78 7.70
C LYS A 122 -0.87 -3.35 7.39
N ILE A 123 -0.68 -4.60 7.78
CA ILE A 123 0.45 -5.45 7.38
C ILE A 123 -0.11 -6.57 6.49
N PHE A 124 0.49 -6.74 5.32
CA PHE A 124 0.22 -7.84 4.41
C PHE A 124 1.28 -8.91 4.62
N ARG A 125 0.84 -10.13 4.93
CA ARG A 125 1.71 -11.28 5.17
C ARG A 125 1.33 -12.44 4.28
N TYR A 126 2.34 -13.02 3.64
CA TYR A 126 2.26 -14.26 2.88
C TYR A 126 3.15 -15.30 3.54
N LEU A 127 2.64 -16.51 3.69
CA LEU A 127 3.38 -17.70 4.09
C LEU A 127 2.94 -18.83 3.17
N ASP A 128 3.87 -19.46 2.49
CA ASP A 128 3.66 -20.70 1.75
C ASP A 128 4.64 -21.73 2.28
N ILE A 129 4.12 -22.89 2.66
CA ILE A 129 4.90 -24.03 3.11
C ILE A 129 4.49 -25.21 2.24
N ASN A 130 5.37 -25.62 1.34
CA ASN A 130 5.16 -26.76 0.43
C ASN A 130 3.82 -26.68 -0.35
N GLY A 131 3.46 -25.49 -0.81
CA GLY A 131 2.19 -25.21 -1.50
C GLY A 131 0.99 -24.94 -0.59
N ASN A 132 1.13 -25.04 0.73
CA ASN A 132 0.10 -24.63 1.67
C ASN A 132 0.20 -23.13 1.94
N VAL A 133 -0.63 -22.36 1.26
CA VAL A 133 -0.65 -20.89 1.33
C VAL A 133 -1.52 -20.40 2.48
N ASN A 134 -0.92 -19.56 3.34
CA ASN A 134 -1.56 -18.80 4.39
C ASN A 134 -1.28 -17.30 4.18
N GLU A 135 -2.28 -16.61 3.66
CA GLU A 135 -2.24 -15.18 3.38
C GLU A 135 -3.10 -14.41 4.37
N ARG A 136 -2.52 -13.39 5.01
CA ARG A 136 -3.16 -12.64 6.09
C ARG A 136 -2.95 -11.15 5.96
N VAL A 137 -4.01 -10.41 6.26
CA VAL A 137 -3.96 -8.96 6.45
C VAL A 137 -4.17 -8.69 7.94
N ILE A 138 -3.16 -8.10 8.59
CA ILE A 138 -3.16 -7.83 10.02
C ILE A 138 -3.37 -6.33 10.22
N ASN A 139 -4.36 -5.96 11.04
CA ASN A 139 -4.56 -4.57 11.45
C ASN A 139 -3.60 -4.24 12.60
N LEU A 140 -2.96 -3.08 12.51
CA LEU A 140 -2.07 -2.50 13.53
C LEU A 140 -2.83 -1.82 14.66
#